data_AF-A0A5J5HW24-F1
#
_entry.id   AF-A0A5J5HW24-F1
#
_cell.length_a   1.000
_cell.length_b   1.000
_cell.length_c   1.000
_cell.angle_alpha   90.00
_cell.angle_beta   90.00
_cell.angle_gamma   90.00
#
_symmetry.space_group_name_H-M   'P 1'
#
loop_
_entity.id
_entity.type
_entity.pdbx_description
1 polymer ?
#
loop_
_entity_poly.entity_id
_entity_poly.type
_entity_poly.pdbx_seq_one_letter_code
_entity_poly.pdbx_strand_id
1 'polypeptide(L)'
;MLPAILIFIATIALVIWQPKGLGIGWSAMGGAVVALLAGVVSLSDVPVVWGIVWNATGAFVAIIVISLLLDEAGFFEWAALHVARWGKGNGRVLFALVVLLGAAVSSLFANDGAALILTPIVIAMLRALGYGDKATLAFVMAAGFIADTASLPLVVSNLVNIVSADFFKLGFDEYASVMVPVDLAAIAATLGALMLFFRRDIPANYDVAALRAPRAAIRDAATFRAGWVVLVLLLVGFFLLDPLGVPVSAVAAAGAILLLAIAARGNVIETRKVLRGAPWQVVIFSLGMYLVVYGLRNAGLTDHLAALLDRTAQGGVWGAALGTGVIAAVLSSVMNNMPTVLVGALSIDATHATGAVKEAMIYANVIGCDLGPKITPIGSLATLLWLHVLGQKNIKIGWGYYFRVGATLTVPILLITLAALALRIGIA
;
A
#
# COMPACT_ATOMS: atom_id res chain seq x y z
N MET A 1 30.39 7.04 -3.06
CA MET A 1 29.10 7.47 -3.62
C MET A 1 28.75 6.85 -4.97
N LEU A 2 29.53 7.04 -6.03
CA LEU A 2 29.18 6.53 -7.38
C LEU A 2 28.86 5.01 -7.45
N PRO A 3 29.63 4.10 -6.81
CA PRO A 3 29.29 2.68 -6.83
C PRO A 3 27.93 2.37 -6.21
N ALA A 4 27.58 3.02 -5.11
CA ALA A 4 26.30 2.85 -4.42
C ALA A 4 25.13 3.27 -5.31
N ILE A 5 25.25 4.41 -6.00
CA ILE A 5 24.22 4.92 -6.93
C ILE A 5 24.04 3.98 -8.11
N LEU A 6 25.14 3.51 -8.72
CA LEU A 6 25.08 2.60 -9.86
C LEU A 6 24.43 1.26 -9.48
N ILE A 7 24.78 0.72 -8.30
CA ILE A 7 24.18 -0.52 -7.79
C ILE A 7 22.70 -0.31 -7.52
N PHE A 8 22.31 0.81 -6.89
CA PHE A 8 20.90 1.12 -6.66
C PHE A 8 20.11 1.22 -7.96
N ILE A 9 20.59 1.99 -8.94
CA ILE A 9 19.93 2.15 -10.24
C ILE A 9 19.82 0.80 -10.97
N ALA A 10 20.89 0.02 -10.99
CA ALA A 10 20.88 -1.31 -11.61
C ALA A 10 19.89 -2.27 -10.90
N THR A 11 19.84 -2.22 -9.57
CA THR A 11 18.93 -3.04 -8.77
C THR A 11 17.47 -2.68 -9.06
N ILE A 12 17.13 -1.38 -9.03
CA ILE A 12 15.77 -0.90 -9.37
C ILE A 12 15.41 -1.27 -10.81
N ALA A 13 16.32 -1.09 -11.76
CA ALA A 13 16.09 -1.48 -13.15
C ALA A 13 15.78 -2.98 -13.28
N LEU A 14 16.49 -3.86 -12.57
CA LEU A 14 16.22 -5.30 -12.57
C LEU A 14 14.91 -5.66 -11.85
N VAL A 15 14.56 -4.98 -10.77
CA VAL A 15 13.29 -5.16 -10.04
C VAL A 15 12.09 -4.78 -10.90
N ILE A 16 12.21 -3.70 -11.68
CA ILE A 16 11.15 -3.23 -12.59
C ILE A 16 11.09 -4.10 -13.86
N TRP A 17 12.24 -4.43 -14.45
CA TRP A 17 12.30 -5.15 -15.73
C TRP A 17 12.00 -6.64 -15.60
N GLN A 18 12.39 -7.29 -14.49
CA GLN A 18 12.20 -8.72 -14.22
C GLN A 18 12.57 -9.63 -15.42
N PRO A 19 13.82 -9.53 -15.93
CA PRO A 19 14.22 -10.25 -17.13
C PRO A 19 14.03 -11.76 -16.94
N LYS A 20 13.38 -12.43 -17.90
CA LYS A 20 13.08 -13.87 -17.87
C LYS A 20 12.29 -14.33 -16.63
N GLY A 21 11.51 -13.43 -16.01
CA GLY A 21 10.76 -13.74 -14.80
C GLY A 21 11.62 -13.80 -13.54
N LEU A 22 12.79 -13.16 -13.53
CA LEU A 22 13.60 -13.01 -12.34
C LEU A 22 12.76 -12.30 -11.25
N GLY A 23 12.51 -13.01 -10.16
CA GLY A 23 11.70 -12.49 -9.06
C GLY A 23 12.33 -11.26 -8.41
N ILE A 24 11.48 -10.31 -7.98
CA ILE A 24 11.90 -9.04 -7.36
C ILE A 24 12.88 -9.24 -6.19
N GLY A 25 12.66 -10.29 -5.39
CA GLY A 25 13.51 -10.61 -4.24
C GLY A 25 14.92 -10.98 -4.66
N TRP A 26 15.08 -11.77 -5.73
CA TRP A 26 16.39 -12.18 -6.22
C TRP A 26 17.15 -11.03 -6.87
N SER A 27 16.46 -10.15 -7.60
CA SER A 27 17.06 -8.92 -8.14
C SER A 27 17.62 -8.03 -7.02
N ALA A 28 16.82 -7.82 -5.97
CA ALA A 28 17.22 -7.03 -4.80
C ALA A 28 18.38 -7.68 -4.03
N MET A 29 18.34 -8.99 -3.82
CA MET A 29 19.41 -9.73 -3.16
C MET A 29 20.71 -9.72 -3.97
N GLY A 30 20.63 -9.82 -5.30
CA GLY A 30 21.79 -9.65 -6.18
C GLY A 30 22.42 -8.27 -6.02
N GLY A 31 21.59 -7.23 -5.98
CA GLY A 31 22.04 -5.87 -5.65
C GLY A 31 22.78 -5.77 -4.32
N ALA A 32 22.23 -6.38 -3.26
CA ALA A 32 22.86 -6.41 -1.95
C ALA A 32 24.20 -7.15 -1.94
N VAL A 33 24.30 -8.29 -2.64
CA VAL A 33 25.57 -9.03 -2.79
C VAL A 33 26.60 -8.18 -3.51
N VAL A 34 26.23 -7.50 -4.59
CA VAL A 34 27.15 -6.59 -5.30
C VAL A 34 27.55 -5.42 -4.40
N ALA A 35 26.64 -4.88 -3.59
CA ALA A 35 26.94 -3.82 -2.62
C ALA A 35 27.94 -4.27 -1.55
N LEU A 36 27.81 -5.51 -1.05
CA LEU A 36 28.76 -6.12 -0.13
C LEU A 36 30.14 -6.31 -0.79
N LEU A 37 30.18 -6.87 -2.00
CA LEU A 37 31.44 -7.08 -2.75
C LEU A 37 32.14 -5.77 -3.10
N ALA A 38 31.39 -4.72 -3.39
CA ALA A 38 31.90 -3.39 -3.69
C ALA A 38 32.32 -2.60 -2.43
N GLY A 39 32.12 -3.15 -1.22
CA GLY A 39 32.42 -2.48 0.05
C GLY A 39 31.52 -1.27 0.34
N VAL A 40 30.39 -1.14 -0.35
CA VAL A 40 29.38 -0.10 -0.10
C VAL A 40 28.59 -0.41 1.17
N VAL A 41 28.39 -1.71 1.42
CA VAL A 41 27.73 -2.26 2.60
C VAL A 41 28.70 -3.26 3.24
N SER A 42 28.65 -3.37 4.55
CA SER A 42 29.43 -4.30 5.36
C SER A 42 28.56 -5.43 5.90
N LEU A 43 29.17 -6.57 6.29
CA LEU A 43 28.41 -7.66 6.92
C LEU A 43 27.75 -7.23 8.25
N SER A 44 28.31 -6.23 8.94
CA SER A 44 27.70 -5.64 10.14
C SER A 44 26.42 -4.86 9.87
N ASP A 45 26.18 -4.41 8.63
CA ASP A 45 24.94 -3.70 8.28
C ASP A 45 23.75 -4.65 8.15
N VAL A 46 23.99 -5.94 7.88
CA VAL A 46 22.93 -6.97 7.72
C VAL A 46 22.02 -7.08 8.95
N PRO A 47 22.53 -7.29 10.19
CA PRO A 47 21.67 -7.34 11.36
C PRO A 47 20.96 -6.02 11.66
N VAL A 48 21.58 -4.87 11.34
CA VAL A 48 20.96 -3.55 11.51
C VAL A 48 19.75 -3.40 10.59
N VAL A 49 19.93 -3.68 9.30
CA VAL A 49 18.85 -3.63 8.30
C VAL A 49 17.78 -4.65 8.62
N TRP A 50 18.15 -5.88 9.02
CA TRP A 50 17.17 -6.88 9.43
C TRP A 50 16.34 -6.39 10.62
N GLY A 51 16.98 -5.78 11.63
CA GLY A 51 16.34 -5.16 12.79
C GLY A 51 15.32 -4.07 12.44
N ILE A 52 15.49 -3.39 11.31
CA ILE A 52 14.56 -2.38 10.79
C ILE A 52 13.35 -3.03 10.10
N VAL A 53 13.53 -4.13 9.36
CA VAL A 53 12.51 -4.62 8.41
C VAL A 53 11.76 -5.86 8.82
N TRP A 54 12.30 -6.67 9.73
CA TRP A 54 11.78 -8.02 9.97
C TRP A 54 10.33 -8.02 10.43
N ASN A 55 9.99 -7.09 11.34
CA ASN A 55 8.65 -6.97 11.91
C ASN A 55 7.66 -6.52 10.84
N ALA A 56 7.94 -5.40 10.16
CA ALA A 56 7.17 -4.93 9.02
C ALA A 56 6.92 -6.00 7.95
N THR A 57 7.98 -6.69 7.54
CA THR A 57 7.93 -7.73 6.52
C THR A 57 7.07 -8.93 6.95
N GLY A 58 7.28 -9.41 8.19
CA GLY A 58 6.53 -10.55 8.72
C GLY A 58 5.04 -10.23 8.90
N ALA A 59 4.73 -9.03 9.41
CA ALA A 59 3.36 -8.54 9.54
C ALA A 59 2.66 -8.49 8.19
N PHE A 60 3.30 -7.91 7.17
CA PHE A 60 2.74 -7.82 5.83
C PHE A 60 2.40 -9.19 5.23
N VAL A 61 3.32 -10.16 5.32
CA VAL A 61 3.07 -11.53 4.83
C VAL A 61 1.87 -12.15 5.57
N ALA A 62 1.80 -12.01 6.89
CA ALA A 62 0.69 -12.56 7.68
C ALA A 62 -0.66 -11.92 7.32
N ILE A 63 -0.71 -10.60 7.15
CA ILE A 63 -1.91 -9.87 6.73
C ILE A 63 -2.36 -10.32 5.34
N ILE A 64 -1.45 -10.46 4.39
CA ILE A 64 -1.80 -10.94 3.05
C ILE A 64 -2.28 -12.40 3.10
N VAL A 65 -1.72 -13.26 3.93
CA VAL A 65 -2.25 -14.62 4.14
C VAL A 65 -3.68 -14.57 4.66
N ILE A 66 -3.99 -13.70 5.62
CA ILE A 66 -5.36 -13.49 6.11
C ILE A 66 -6.26 -13.03 4.98
N SER A 67 -5.86 -12.02 4.20
CA SER A 67 -6.60 -11.52 3.05
C SER A 67 -6.88 -12.62 2.03
N LEU A 68 -5.90 -13.45 1.67
CA LEU A 68 -6.08 -14.55 0.73
C LEU A 68 -7.03 -15.64 1.27
N LEU A 69 -6.97 -15.95 2.56
CA LEU A 69 -7.91 -16.89 3.20
C LEU A 69 -9.35 -16.35 3.18
N LEU A 70 -9.52 -15.05 3.46
CA LEU A 70 -10.83 -14.39 3.41
C LEU A 70 -11.38 -14.34 1.98
N ASP A 71 -10.53 -14.11 0.99
CA ASP A 71 -10.93 -14.14 -0.42
C ASP A 71 -11.40 -15.54 -0.84
N GLU A 72 -10.63 -16.59 -0.53
CA GLU A 72 -11.03 -17.97 -0.82
C GLU A 72 -12.30 -18.38 -0.06
N ALA A 73 -12.57 -17.81 1.12
CA ALA A 73 -13.83 -17.99 1.84
C ALA A 73 -15.02 -17.24 1.19
N GLY A 74 -14.75 -16.30 0.29
CA GLY A 74 -15.76 -15.51 -0.44
C GLY A 74 -16.07 -14.14 0.18
N PHE A 75 -15.23 -13.63 1.10
CA PHE A 75 -15.48 -12.41 1.86
C PHE A 75 -15.61 -11.16 0.97
N PHE A 76 -14.65 -10.95 0.06
CA PHE A 76 -14.62 -9.75 -0.77
C PHE A 76 -15.70 -9.77 -1.86
N GLU A 77 -16.00 -10.92 -2.46
CA GLU A 77 -17.13 -11.06 -3.41
C GLU A 77 -18.46 -10.81 -2.68
N TRP A 78 -18.62 -11.34 -1.47
CA TRP A 78 -19.78 -11.07 -0.62
C TRP A 78 -19.95 -9.57 -0.32
N ALA A 79 -18.86 -8.87 0.00
CA ALA A 79 -18.89 -7.43 0.29
C ALA A 79 -19.23 -6.62 -0.97
N ALA A 80 -18.59 -6.92 -2.10
CA ALA A 80 -18.84 -6.26 -3.37
C ALA A 80 -20.31 -6.42 -3.82
N LEU A 81 -20.90 -7.61 -3.66
CA LEU A 81 -22.31 -7.86 -4.00
C LEU A 81 -23.31 -7.13 -3.09
N HIS A 82 -22.94 -6.82 -1.84
CA HIS A 82 -23.75 -5.97 -0.96
C HIS A 82 -23.67 -4.51 -1.37
N VAL A 83 -22.46 -4.00 -1.54
CA VAL A 83 -22.16 -2.63 -2.01
C VAL A 83 -22.88 -2.37 -3.34
N ALA A 84 -22.85 -3.33 -4.26
CA ALA A 84 -23.53 -3.21 -5.53
C ALA A 84 -25.05 -3.22 -5.43
N ARG A 85 -25.64 -3.77 -4.37
CA ARG A 85 -27.09 -3.67 -4.12
C ARG A 85 -27.46 -2.37 -3.42
N TRP A 86 -26.59 -1.85 -2.55
CA TRP A 86 -26.79 -0.55 -1.90
C TRP A 86 -26.82 0.60 -2.90
N GLY A 87 -26.19 0.45 -4.07
CA GLY A 87 -26.32 1.40 -5.18
C GLY A 87 -27.74 1.51 -5.77
N LYS A 88 -28.64 0.56 -5.47
CA LYS A 88 -30.07 0.58 -5.86
C LYS A 88 -30.32 0.91 -7.35
N GLY A 89 -29.43 0.44 -8.21
CA GLY A 89 -29.52 0.64 -9.66
C GLY A 89 -28.97 1.99 -10.15
N ASN A 90 -28.43 2.85 -9.28
CA ASN A 90 -27.80 4.12 -9.68
C ASN A 90 -26.27 3.96 -9.86
N GLY A 91 -25.77 4.13 -11.08
CA GLY A 91 -24.36 3.88 -11.40
C GLY A 91 -23.38 4.86 -10.76
N ARG A 92 -23.79 6.12 -10.47
CA ARG A 92 -22.94 7.07 -9.73
C ARG A 92 -22.80 6.70 -8.27
N VAL A 93 -23.88 6.24 -7.66
CA VAL A 93 -23.85 5.72 -6.29
C VAL A 93 -23.02 4.44 -6.24
N LEU A 94 -23.18 3.54 -7.21
CA LEU A 94 -22.35 2.34 -7.34
C LEU A 94 -20.87 2.69 -7.44
N PHE A 95 -20.49 3.66 -8.27
CA PHE A 95 -19.11 4.11 -8.41
C PHE A 95 -18.55 4.60 -7.07
N ALA A 96 -19.27 5.50 -6.39
CA ALA A 96 -18.85 5.99 -5.08
C ALA A 96 -18.71 4.86 -4.05
N LEU A 97 -19.67 3.94 -4.01
CA LEU A 97 -19.64 2.80 -3.09
C LEU A 97 -18.49 1.83 -3.39
N VAL A 98 -18.15 1.59 -4.67
CA VAL A 98 -16.99 0.76 -5.04
C VAL A 98 -15.68 1.43 -4.63
N VAL A 99 -15.58 2.75 -4.79
CA VAL A 99 -14.42 3.52 -4.30
C VAL A 99 -14.32 3.40 -2.78
N LEU A 100 -15.42 3.60 -2.05
CA LEU A 100 -15.43 3.49 -0.58
C LEU A 100 -15.18 2.06 -0.09
N LEU A 101 -15.61 1.04 -0.84
CA LEU A 101 -15.25 -0.36 -0.56
C LEU A 101 -13.75 -0.58 -0.74
N GLY A 102 -13.17 -0.07 -1.83
CA GLY A 102 -11.73 -0.11 -2.06
C GLY A 102 -10.95 0.60 -0.94
N ALA A 103 -11.46 1.74 -0.47
CA ALA A 103 -10.89 2.45 0.67
C ALA A 103 -10.91 1.59 1.94
N ALA A 104 -12.09 1.08 2.32
CA ALA A 104 -12.24 0.26 3.52
C ALA A 104 -11.39 -1.02 3.49
N VAL A 105 -11.28 -1.67 2.33
CA VAL A 105 -10.41 -2.86 2.17
C VAL A 105 -8.95 -2.45 2.32
N SER A 106 -8.51 -1.36 1.67
CA SER A 106 -7.11 -0.95 1.74
C SER A 106 -6.68 -0.54 3.15
N SER A 107 -7.53 0.22 3.86
CA SER A 107 -7.27 0.65 5.22
C SER A 107 -7.06 -0.54 6.19
N LEU A 108 -7.68 -1.69 5.93
CA LEU A 108 -7.63 -2.86 6.83
C LEU A 108 -6.70 -4.00 6.36
N PHE A 109 -6.48 -4.15 5.05
CA PHE A 109 -5.92 -5.38 4.46
C PHE A 109 -4.69 -5.17 3.58
N ALA A 110 -4.07 -4.00 3.66
CA ALA A 110 -3.06 -3.52 2.74
C ALA A 110 -3.58 -3.16 1.34
N ASN A 111 -2.92 -2.18 0.73
CA ASN A 111 -3.20 -1.71 -0.63
C ASN A 111 -3.05 -2.82 -1.68
N ASP A 112 -2.07 -3.73 -1.55
CA ASP A 112 -1.91 -4.88 -2.43
C ASP A 112 -3.16 -5.78 -2.44
N GLY A 113 -3.70 -6.06 -1.25
CA GLY A 113 -4.93 -6.85 -1.09
C GLY A 113 -6.10 -6.18 -1.80
N ALA A 114 -6.31 -4.88 -1.57
CA ALA A 114 -7.36 -4.12 -2.23
C ALA A 114 -7.20 -4.11 -3.75
N ALA A 115 -6.00 -3.81 -4.27
CA ALA A 115 -5.77 -3.71 -5.70
C ALA A 115 -5.91 -5.08 -6.40
N LEU A 116 -5.30 -6.14 -5.86
CA LEU A 116 -5.21 -7.43 -6.54
C LEU A 116 -6.47 -8.29 -6.37
N ILE A 117 -7.16 -8.19 -5.23
CA ILE A 117 -8.33 -9.02 -4.93
C ILE A 117 -9.62 -8.33 -5.40
N LEU A 118 -9.81 -7.05 -5.03
CA LEU A 118 -11.06 -6.37 -5.32
C LEU A 118 -11.23 -6.06 -6.81
N THR A 119 -10.14 -5.78 -7.53
CA THR A 119 -10.20 -5.43 -8.96
C THR A 119 -10.82 -6.54 -9.82
N PRO A 120 -10.37 -7.81 -9.77
CA PRO A 120 -11.03 -8.91 -10.48
C PRO A 120 -12.52 -9.06 -10.15
N ILE A 121 -12.88 -8.88 -8.88
CA ILE A 121 -14.27 -8.99 -8.41
C ILE A 121 -15.12 -7.86 -9.02
N VAL A 122 -14.61 -6.63 -8.97
CA VAL A 122 -15.25 -5.46 -9.57
C VAL A 122 -15.40 -5.65 -11.09
N ILE A 123 -14.37 -6.14 -11.79
CA ILE A 123 -14.46 -6.42 -13.23
C ILE A 123 -15.54 -7.47 -13.52
N ALA A 124 -15.56 -8.58 -12.79
CA ALA A 124 -16.55 -9.64 -12.98
C ALA A 124 -17.98 -9.13 -12.75
N MET A 125 -18.15 -8.32 -11.71
CA MET A 125 -19.42 -7.69 -11.38
C MET A 125 -19.88 -6.70 -12.47
N LEU A 126 -19.00 -5.82 -12.94
CA LEU A 126 -19.33 -4.84 -13.98
C LEU A 126 -19.68 -5.53 -15.31
N ARG A 127 -19.00 -6.62 -15.65
CA ARG A 127 -19.35 -7.46 -16.80
C ARG A 127 -20.71 -8.12 -16.65
N ALA A 128 -21.03 -8.64 -15.46
CA ALA A 128 -22.35 -9.20 -15.18
C ALA A 128 -23.46 -8.13 -15.27
N LEU A 129 -23.15 -6.88 -14.95
CA LEU A 129 -24.04 -5.73 -15.12
C LEU A 129 -24.11 -5.20 -16.57
N GLY A 130 -23.38 -5.80 -17.52
CA GLY A 130 -23.35 -5.38 -18.91
C GLY A 130 -22.62 -4.05 -19.17
N TYR A 131 -21.71 -3.64 -18.27
CA TYR A 131 -20.97 -2.38 -18.44
C TYR A 131 -19.94 -2.54 -19.56
N GLY A 132 -19.89 -1.55 -20.45
CA GLY A 132 -18.89 -1.50 -21.53
C GLY A 132 -17.47 -1.22 -21.03
N ASP A 133 -16.50 -1.33 -21.92
CA ASP A 133 -15.07 -1.22 -21.60
C ASP A 133 -14.69 0.12 -20.97
N LYS A 134 -15.29 1.22 -21.44
CA LYS A 134 -15.03 2.57 -20.93
C LYS A 134 -15.45 2.73 -19.47
N ALA A 135 -16.64 2.25 -19.13
CA ALA A 135 -17.15 2.27 -17.76
C ALA A 135 -16.33 1.32 -16.87
N THR A 136 -16.00 0.13 -17.37
CA THR A 136 -15.15 -0.82 -16.66
C THR A 136 -13.79 -0.22 -16.34
N LEU A 137 -13.15 0.46 -17.30
CA LEU A 137 -11.89 1.16 -17.09
C LEU A 137 -11.99 2.23 -16.01
N ALA A 138 -13.06 3.04 -16.00
CA ALA A 138 -13.26 4.07 -14.98
C ALA A 138 -13.32 3.49 -13.56
N PHE A 139 -14.12 2.43 -13.35
CA PHE A 139 -14.24 1.75 -12.06
C PHE A 139 -12.94 1.08 -11.63
N VAL A 140 -12.24 0.46 -12.57
CA VAL A 140 -10.96 -0.20 -12.31
C VAL A 140 -9.90 0.82 -11.93
N MET A 141 -9.76 1.91 -12.69
CA MET A 141 -8.86 3.02 -12.34
C MET A 141 -9.19 3.58 -10.96
N ALA A 142 -10.46 3.75 -10.64
CA ALA A 142 -10.92 4.22 -9.35
C ALA A 142 -10.51 3.27 -8.21
N ALA A 143 -10.74 1.96 -8.38
CA ALA A 143 -10.35 0.93 -7.41
C ALA A 143 -8.82 0.87 -7.22
N GLY A 144 -8.05 1.01 -8.30
CA GLY A 144 -6.59 1.02 -8.23
C GLY A 144 -6.03 2.24 -7.51
N PHE A 145 -6.59 3.42 -7.75
CA PHE A 145 -6.12 4.69 -7.17
C PHE A 145 -6.51 4.84 -5.70
N ILE A 146 -7.74 4.48 -5.35
CA ILE A 146 -8.17 4.53 -3.95
C ILE A 146 -7.41 3.54 -3.10
N ALA A 147 -6.97 2.40 -3.66
CA ALA A 147 -6.18 1.42 -2.90
C ALA A 147 -4.92 2.04 -2.30
N ASP A 148 -4.10 2.77 -3.04
CA ASP A 148 -2.92 3.39 -2.40
C ASP A 148 -3.30 4.60 -1.55
N THR A 149 -4.29 5.39 -1.97
CA THR A 149 -4.63 6.62 -1.21
C THR A 149 -5.23 6.32 0.16
N ALA A 150 -6.08 5.30 0.27
CA ALA A 150 -6.75 4.91 1.51
C ALA A 150 -5.91 3.96 2.39
N SER A 151 -4.64 3.77 2.04
CA SER A 151 -3.72 2.90 2.75
C SER A 151 -2.91 3.62 3.83
N LEU A 152 -3.33 4.82 4.22
CA LEU A 152 -2.70 5.67 5.25
C LEU A 152 -3.11 5.41 6.71
N PRO A 153 -4.36 5.00 7.06
CA PRO A 153 -4.89 5.28 8.39
C PRO A 153 -4.30 4.43 9.51
N LEU A 154 -3.88 3.20 9.23
CA LEU A 154 -3.29 2.29 10.21
C LEU A 154 -1.86 1.92 9.80
N VAL A 155 -1.04 1.57 10.79
CA VAL A 155 0.32 1.07 10.56
C VAL A 155 0.29 -0.14 9.61
N VAL A 156 -0.72 -0.99 9.74
CA VAL A 156 -0.89 -2.21 8.92
C VAL A 156 -1.53 -1.99 7.55
N SER A 157 -1.98 -0.76 7.25
CA SER A 157 -2.63 -0.43 5.98
C SER A 157 -1.68 -0.47 4.78
N ASN A 158 -0.36 -0.39 4.98
CA ASN A 158 0.63 -0.50 3.92
C ASN A 158 1.99 -0.90 4.51
N LEU A 159 2.81 -1.64 3.78
CA LEU A 159 4.15 -1.99 4.23
C LEU A 159 5.03 -0.75 4.47
N VAL A 160 4.85 0.34 3.71
CA VAL A 160 5.61 1.58 3.96
C VAL A 160 5.28 2.21 5.31
N ASN A 161 4.03 2.09 5.77
CA ASN A 161 3.59 2.60 7.07
C ASN A 161 4.26 1.81 8.19
N ILE A 162 4.27 0.47 8.09
CA ILE A 162 4.91 -0.37 9.11
C ILE A 162 6.40 -0.07 9.19
N VAL A 163 7.09 0.09 8.05
CA VAL A 163 8.51 0.41 8.01
C VAL A 163 8.79 1.77 8.67
N SER A 164 7.99 2.78 8.38
CA SER A 164 8.18 4.12 8.96
C SER A 164 7.87 4.12 10.46
N ALA A 165 6.77 3.48 10.87
CA ALA A 165 6.39 3.39 12.28
C ALA A 165 7.42 2.59 13.09
N ASP A 166 7.88 1.44 12.60
CA ASP A 166 8.90 0.62 13.25
C ASP A 166 10.25 1.35 13.36
N PHE A 167 10.62 2.13 12.35
CA PHE A 167 11.87 2.89 12.34
C PHE A 167 11.86 4.03 13.36
N PHE A 168 10.79 4.84 13.38
CA PHE A 168 10.65 5.97 14.30
C PHE A 168 10.04 5.61 15.66
N LYS A 169 9.68 4.34 15.88
CA LYS A 169 9.04 3.84 17.11
C LYS A 169 7.72 4.55 17.43
N LEU A 170 6.92 4.80 16.39
CA LEU A 170 5.57 5.36 16.56
C LEU A 170 4.63 4.29 17.10
N GLY A 171 3.90 4.61 18.17
CA GLY A 171 2.86 3.73 18.70
C GLY A 171 1.71 3.56 17.71
N PHE A 172 1.02 2.42 17.76
CA PHE A 172 -0.10 2.15 16.84
C PHE A 172 -1.26 3.15 17.05
N ASP A 173 -1.52 3.53 18.29
CA ASP A 173 -2.53 4.51 18.69
C ASP A 173 -2.14 5.93 18.29
N GLU A 174 -0.89 6.32 18.55
CA GLU A 174 -0.31 7.60 18.15
C GLU A 174 -0.44 7.79 16.63
N TYR A 175 0.04 6.81 15.87
CA TYR A 175 -0.02 6.80 14.41
C TYR A 175 -1.46 6.96 13.91
N ALA A 176 -2.38 6.13 14.40
CA ALA A 176 -3.78 6.16 13.98
C ALA A 176 -4.47 7.49 14.33
N SER A 177 -4.13 8.09 15.48
CA SER A 177 -4.70 9.37 15.92
C SER A 177 -4.38 10.55 14.99
N VAL A 178 -3.26 10.48 14.27
CA VAL A 178 -2.86 11.46 13.26
C VAL A 178 -3.37 11.05 11.89
N MET A 179 -3.15 9.81 11.47
CA MET A 179 -3.39 9.37 10.10
C MET A 179 -4.85 9.10 9.77
N VAL A 180 -5.68 8.65 10.72
CA VAL A 180 -7.12 8.41 10.44
C VAL A 180 -7.83 9.69 9.98
N PRO A 181 -7.73 10.85 10.67
CA PRO A 181 -8.31 12.11 10.17
C PRO A 181 -7.73 12.57 8.82
N VAL A 182 -6.42 12.38 8.60
CA VAL A 182 -5.75 12.76 7.36
C VAL A 182 -6.21 11.88 6.20
N ASP A 183 -6.38 10.58 6.43
CA ASP A 183 -6.88 9.62 5.47
C ASP A 183 -8.33 9.91 5.07
N LEU A 184 -9.19 10.33 6.00
CA LEU A 184 -10.55 10.76 5.66
C LEU A 184 -10.55 11.94 4.67
N ALA A 185 -9.63 12.90 4.84
CA ALA A 185 -9.44 13.97 3.88
C ALA A 185 -8.92 13.45 2.52
N ALA A 186 -7.98 12.49 2.55
CA ALA A 186 -7.43 11.86 1.34
C ALA A 186 -8.48 11.08 0.55
N ILE A 187 -9.32 10.29 1.23
CA ILE A 187 -10.45 9.55 0.67
C ILE A 187 -11.47 10.52 0.07
N ALA A 188 -11.83 11.58 0.79
CA ALA A 188 -12.77 12.58 0.30
C ALA A 188 -12.24 13.29 -0.96
N ALA A 189 -10.97 13.70 -0.96
CA ALA A 189 -10.30 14.30 -2.10
C ALA A 189 -10.26 13.33 -3.30
N THR A 190 -9.92 12.07 -3.06
CA THR A 190 -9.84 11.02 -4.08
C THR A 190 -11.20 10.72 -4.68
N LEU A 191 -12.22 10.53 -3.84
CA LEU A 191 -13.58 10.28 -4.28
C LEU A 191 -14.11 11.46 -5.11
N GLY A 192 -13.89 12.70 -4.65
CA GLY A 192 -14.28 13.90 -5.38
C GLY A 192 -13.58 14.01 -6.73
N ALA A 193 -12.27 13.82 -6.77
CA ALA A 193 -11.47 13.89 -7.99
C ALA A 193 -11.87 12.79 -8.99
N LEU A 194 -12.02 11.54 -8.54
CA LEU A 194 -12.46 10.43 -9.38
C LEU A 194 -13.87 10.62 -9.92
N MET A 195 -14.81 11.05 -9.07
CA MET A 195 -16.18 11.35 -9.48
C MET A 195 -16.22 12.46 -10.52
N LEU A 196 -15.42 13.51 -10.37
CA LEU A 196 -15.36 14.62 -11.32
C LEU A 196 -14.71 14.19 -12.64
N PHE A 197 -13.61 13.44 -12.57
CA PHE A 197 -12.83 13.02 -13.74
C PHE A 197 -13.60 12.00 -14.59
N PHE A 198 -14.18 10.97 -13.96
CA PHE A 198 -14.89 9.89 -14.64
C PHE A 198 -16.41 10.11 -14.78
N ARG A 199 -16.95 11.28 -14.42
CA ARG A 199 -18.41 11.57 -14.45
C ARG A 199 -19.13 11.24 -15.76
N ARG A 200 -18.41 11.31 -16.89
CA ARG A 200 -18.96 11.05 -18.24
C ARG A 200 -18.89 9.57 -18.65
N ASP A 201 -18.16 8.76 -17.89
CA ASP A 201 -17.87 7.36 -18.21
C ASP A 201 -18.68 6.41 -17.33
N ILE A 202 -19.31 6.94 -16.28
CA ILE A 202 -20.18 6.19 -15.35
C ILE A 202 -21.59 6.08 -15.96
N PRO A 203 -22.10 4.86 -16.21
CA PRO A 203 -23.47 4.66 -16.66
C PRO A 203 -24.49 5.21 -15.64
N ALA A 204 -25.62 5.70 -16.11
CA ALA A 204 -26.63 6.27 -15.22
C ALA A 204 -27.28 5.21 -14.34
N ASN A 205 -27.67 4.07 -14.94
CA ASN A 205 -28.42 3.03 -14.27
C ASN A 205 -27.86 1.63 -14.57
N TYR A 206 -28.19 0.66 -13.70
CA TYR A 206 -27.90 -0.76 -13.90
C TYR A 206 -29.00 -1.63 -13.32
N ASP A 207 -29.13 -2.85 -13.84
CA ASP A 207 -30.08 -3.83 -13.32
C ASP A 207 -29.50 -4.57 -12.11
N VAL A 208 -30.11 -4.36 -10.94
CA VAL A 208 -29.73 -5.04 -9.70
C VAL A 208 -30.07 -6.52 -9.74
N ALA A 209 -31.08 -6.93 -10.52
CA ALA A 209 -31.49 -8.33 -10.64
C ALA A 209 -30.46 -9.20 -11.36
N ALA A 210 -29.59 -8.58 -12.18
CA ALA A 210 -28.48 -9.26 -12.83
C ALA A 210 -27.38 -9.75 -11.85
N LEU A 211 -27.38 -9.26 -10.60
CA LEU A 211 -26.38 -9.63 -9.60
C LEU A 211 -26.73 -10.93 -8.90
N ARG A 212 -25.75 -11.82 -8.74
CA ARG A 212 -25.84 -13.01 -7.88
C ARG A 212 -26.17 -12.63 -6.43
N ALA A 213 -26.93 -13.46 -5.72
CA ALA A 213 -27.24 -13.22 -4.31
C ALA A 213 -25.95 -13.24 -3.46
N PRO A 214 -25.76 -12.31 -2.48
CA PRO A 214 -24.49 -12.23 -1.75
C PRO A 214 -24.14 -13.50 -0.96
N ARG A 215 -25.16 -14.22 -0.45
CA ARG A 215 -24.95 -15.49 0.25
C ARG A 215 -24.31 -16.57 -0.63
N ALA A 216 -24.52 -16.51 -1.95
CA ALA A 216 -23.94 -17.46 -2.89
C ALA A 216 -22.43 -17.23 -3.15
N ALA A 217 -21.86 -16.14 -2.64
CA ALA A 217 -20.43 -15.88 -2.70
C ALA A 217 -19.66 -16.60 -1.57
N ILE A 218 -20.32 -16.91 -0.45
CA ILE A 218 -19.69 -17.57 0.70
C ILE A 218 -19.39 -19.02 0.33
N ARG A 219 -18.11 -19.38 0.25
CA ARG A 219 -17.65 -20.72 -0.11
C ARG A 219 -17.41 -21.59 1.13
N ASP A 220 -16.79 -21.02 2.16
CA ASP A 220 -16.51 -21.69 3.42
C ASP A 220 -17.08 -20.88 4.60
N ALA A 221 -18.20 -21.33 5.15
CA ALA A 221 -18.93 -20.59 6.18
C ALA A 221 -18.17 -20.50 7.51
N ALA A 222 -17.34 -21.51 7.83
CA ALA A 222 -16.55 -21.54 9.05
C ALA A 222 -15.45 -20.47 9.00
N THR A 223 -14.64 -20.46 7.94
CA THR A 223 -13.58 -19.47 7.70
C THR A 223 -14.17 -18.07 7.51
N PHE A 224 -15.33 -17.93 6.86
CA PHE A 224 -16.00 -16.63 6.72
C PHE A 224 -16.39 -16.02 8.09
N ARG A 225 -17.00 -16.81 8.98
CA ARG A 225 -17.38 -16.34 10.33
C ARG A 225 -16.16 -16.11 11.21
N ALA A 226 -15.20 -17.04 11.18
CA ALA A 226 -13.94 -16.91 11.88
C ALA A 226 -13.16 -15.68 11.39
N GLY A 227 -13.26 -15.36 10.11
CA GLY A 227 -12.70 -14.16 9.50
C GLY A 227 -13.11 -12.90 10.22
N TRP A 228 -14.41 -12.67 10.40
CA TRP A 228 -14.91 -11.52 11.18
C TRP A 228 -14.34 -11.45 12.60
N VAL A 229 -14.28 -12.58 13.29
CA VAL A 229 -13.72 -12.66 14.65
C VAL A 229 -12.22 -12.33 14.63
N VAL A 230 -11.46 -12.92 13.71
CA VAL A 230 -10.02 -12.69 13.56
C VAL A 230 -9.73 -11.23 13.22
N LEU A 231 -10.55 -10.57 12.39
CA LEU A 231 -10.40 -9.15 12.08
C LEU A 231 -10.57 -8.25 13.29
N VAL A 232 -11.61 -8.51 14.09
CA VAL A 232 -11.83 -7.77 15.34
C VAL A 232 -10.68 -8.03 16.32
N LEU A 233 -10.25 -9.28 16.47
CA LEU A 233 -9.13 -9.64 17.35
C LEU A 233 -7.81 -9.02 16.89
N LEU A 234 -7.55 -8.93 15.59
CA LEU A 234 -6.36 -8.28 15.04
C LEU A 234 -6.39 -6.79 15.33
N LEU A 235 -7.50 -6.10 15.03
CA LEU A 235 -7.62 -4.67 15.25
C LEU A 235 -7.44 -4.36 16.75
N VAL A 236 -8.19 -5.03 17.62
CA VAL A 236 -8.05 -4.87 19.08
C VAL A 236 -6.65 -5.25 19.55
N GLY A 237 -6.09 -6.34 19.02
CA GLY A 237 -4.75 -6.82 19.36
C GLY A 237 -3.65 -5.82 19.03
N PHE A 238 -3.74 -5.14 17.88
CA PHE A 238 -2.77 -4.11 17.50
C PHE A 238 -2.77 -2.93 18.48
N PHE A 239 -3.94 -2.45 18.93
CA PHE A 239 -4.00 -1.35 19.90
C PHE A 239 -3.61 -1.79 21.32
N LEU A 240 -4.00 -2.98 21.76
CA LEU A 240 -3.80 -3.41 23.15
C LEU A 240 -2.40 -4.00 23.42
N LEU A 241 -1.79 -4.65 22.43
CA LEU A 241 -0.54 -5.38 22.61
C LEU A 241 0.69 -4.56 22.21
N ASP A 242 0.53 -3.52 21.39
CA ASP A 242 1.62 -2.61 21.00
C ASP A 242 2.26 -1.90 22.21
N PRO A 243 1.51 -1.33 23.18
CA PRO A 243 2.08 -0.76 24.40
C PRO A 243 2.82 -1.77 25.29
N LEU A 244 2.54 -3.06 25.12
CA LEU A 244 3.22 -4.16 25.83
C LEU A 244 4.51 -4.61 25.11
N GLY A 245 4.87 -3.95 24.01
CA GLY A 245 6.04 -4.27 23.20
C GLY A 245 5.86 -5.52 22.32
N VAL A 246 4.62 -5.98 22.12
CA VAL A 246 4.36 -7.12 21.24
C VAL A 246 4.45 -6.63 19.79
N PRO A 247 5.32 -7.24 18.96
CA PRO A 247 5.50 -6.80 17.59
C PRO A 247 4.23 -7.07 16.77
N VAL A 248 3.89 -6.12 15.90
CA VAL A 248 2.75 -6.22 14.95
C VAL A 248 2.75 -7.55 14.19
N SER A 249 3.93 -8.04 13.80
CA SER A 249 4.10 -9.34 13.12
C SER A 249 3.62 -10.52 13.95
N ALA A 250 3.81 -10.52 15.27
CA ALA A 250 3.35 -11.61 16.14
C ALA A 250 1.83 -11.63 16.25
N VAL A 251 1.21 -10.46 16.39
CA VAL A 251 -0.26 -10.32 16.42
C VAL A 251 -0.87 -10.77 15.10
N ALA A 252 -0.32 -10.29 13.97
CA ALA A 252 -0.75 -10.67 12.64
C ALA A 252 -0.56 -12.18 12.38
N ALA A 253 0.59 -12.74 12.75
CA ALA A 253 0.88 -14.16 12.59
C ALA A 253 -0.06 -15.05 13.42
N ALA A 254 -0.39 -14.66 14.65
CA ALA A 254 -1.35 -15.38 15.48
C ALA A 254 -2.74 -15.41 14.82
N GLY A 255 -3.21 -14.28 14.27
CA GLY A 255 -4.46 -14.21 13.52
C GLY A 255 -4.43 -15.07 12.25
N ALA A 256 -3.33 -15.03 11.49
CA ALA A 256 -3.14 -15.83 10.29
C ALA A 256 -3.15 -17.34 10.60
N ILE A 257 -2.43 -17.77 11.64
CA ILE A 257 -2.37 -19.17 12.08
C ILE A 257 -3.75 -19.64 12.53
N LEU A 258 -4.48 -18.84 13.30
CA LEU A 258 -5.83 -19.17 13.76
C LEU A 258 -6.78 -19.38 12.58
N LEU A 259 -6.80 -18.44 11.62
CA LEU A 259 -7.67 -18.53 10.45
C LEU A 259 -7.27 -19.70 9.55
N LEU A 260 -5.97 -19.92 9.36
CA LEU A 260 -5.43 -21.04 8.59
C LEU A 260 -5.81 -22.39 9.20
N ALA A 261 -5.76 -22.52 10.53
CA ALA A 261 -6.14 -23.75 11.24
C ALA A 261 -7.63 -24.05 11.07
N ILE A 262 -8.49 -23.02 11.07
CA ILE A 262 -9.93 -23.18 10.84
C ILE A 262 -10.19 -23.59 9.39
N ALA A 263 -9.56 -22.91 8.43
CA ALA A 263 -9.67 -23.24 7.00
C ALA A 263 -9.18 -24.67 6.69
N ALA A 264 -8.07 -25.08 7.29
CA ALA A 264 -7.50 -26.42 7.11
C ALA A 264 -8.42 -27.53 7.65
N ARG A 265 -9.19 -27.27 8.71
CA ARG A 265 -10.17 -28.25 9.25
C ARG A 265 -11.37 -28.44 8.34
N GLY A 266 -11.80 -27.38 7.63
CA GLY A 266 -12.96 -27.43 6.74
C GLY A 266 -12.71 -28.21 5.44
N ASN A 267 -11.46 -28.33 4.99
CA ASN A 267 -11.05 -28.95 3.71
C ASN A 267 -11.72 -28.35 2.45
N VAL A 268 -12.41 -27.20 2.57
CA VAL A 268 -13.01 -26.48 1.43
C VAL A 268 -11.97 -25.60 0.74
N ILE A 269 -11.08 -24.97 1.52
CA ILE A 269 -10.03 -24.07 1.03
C ILE A 269 -8.71 -24.84 0.90
N GLU A 270 -8.07 -24.79 -0.27
CA GLU A 270 -6.73 -25.36 -0.47
C GLU A 270 -5.67 -24.48 0.20
N THR A 271 -5.49 -24.63 1.51
CA THR A 271 -4.58 -23.81 2.33
C THR A 271 -3.14 -23.83 1.82
N ARG A 272 -2.67 -24.93 1.23
CA ARG A 272 -1.33 -25.04 0.62
C ARG A 272 -1.18 -24.15 -0.62
N LYS A 273 -2.26 -23.91 -1.36
CA LYS A 273 -2.27 -22.96 -2.49
C LYS A 273 -2.26 -21.53 -1.97
N VAL A 274 -3.02 -21.23 -0.90
CA VAL A 274 -3.00 -19.92 -0.24
C VAL A 274 -1.61 -19.57 0.27
N LEU A 275 -0.96 -20.49 1.00
CA LEU A 275 0.41 -20.29 1.48
C LEU A 275 1.41 -20.12 0.34
N ARG A 276 1.27 -20.87 -0.77
CA ARG A 276 2.12 -20.67 -1.97
C ARG A 276 1.86 -19.33 -2.67
N GLY A 277 0.64 -18.80 -2.57
CA GLY A 277 0.25 -17.50 -3.14
C GLY A 277 0.66 -16.30 -2.30
N ALA A 278 1.06 -16.50 -1.05
CA ALA A 278 1.55 -15.42 -0.20
C ALA A 278 2.86 -14.83 -0.75
N PRO A 279 3.12 -13.52 -0.56
CA PRO A 279 4.20 -12.80 -1.21
C PRO A 279 5.56 -13.02 -0.50
N TRP A 280 6.01 -14.26 -0.38
CA TRP A 280 7.27 -14.61 0.31
C TRP A 280 8.50 -13.90 -0.26
N GLN A 281 8.47 -13.54 -1.55
CA GLN A 281 9.54 -12.76 -2.16
C GLN A 281 9.72 -11.39 -1.52
N VAL A 282 8.68 -10.82 -0.88
CA VAL A 282 8.77 -9.54 -0.17
C VAL A 282 9.78 -9.61 0.98
N VAL A 283 9.98 -10.79 1.60
CA VAL A 283 10.98 -10.98 2.66
C VAL A 283 12.40 -10.85 2.12
N ILE A 284 12.67 -11.50 0.99
CA ILE A 284 13.98 -11.45 0.35
C ILE A 284 14.21 -10.05 -0.25
N PHE A 285 13.16 -9.48 -0.82
CA PHE A 285 13.16 -8.15 -1.40
C PHE A 285 13.41 -7.07 -0.36
N SER A 286 12.73 -7.09 0.79
CA SER A 286 12.90 -6.07 1.83
C SER A 286 14.32 -6.06 2.35
N LEU A 287 14.88 -7.23 2.71
CA LEU A 287 16.27 -7.33 3.15
C LEU A 287 17.27 -6.86 2.07
N GLY A 288 17.14 -7.37 0.85
CA GLY A 288 18.06 -7.03 -0.24
C GLY A 288 18.00 -5.55 -0.63
N MET A 289 16.79 -5.03 -0.87
CA MET A 289 16.58 -3.66 -1.31
C MET A 289 17.00 -2.68 -0.22
N TYR A 290 16.76 -3.01 1.05
CA TYR A 290 17.07 -2.10 2.15
C TYR A 290 18.56 -2.11 2.47
N LEU A 291 19.28 -3.22 2.24
CA LEU A 291 20.74 -3.21 2.25
C LEU A 291 21.30 -2.30 1.16
N VAL A 292 20.76 -2.35 -0.05
CA VAL A 292 21.18 -1.44 -1.14
C VAL A 292 20.91 0.02 -0.79
N VAL A 293 19.74 0.32 -0.21
CA VAL A 293 19.40 1.67 0.29
C VAL A 293 20.32 2.10 1.43
N TYR A 294 20.62 1.20 2.37
CA TYR A 294 21.57 1.49 3.46
C TYR A 294 22.98 1.78 2.92
N GLY A 295 23.36 1.12 1.81
CA GLY A 295 24.56 1.46 1.06
C GLY A 295 24.58 2.90 0.53
N LEU A 296 23.43 3.45 0.12
CA LEU A 296 23.32 4.87 -0.26
C LEU A 296 23.54 5.80 0.95
N ARG A 297 23.07 5.40 2.14
CA ARG A 297 23.35 6.10 3.40
C ARG A 297 24.84 6.10 3.71
N ASN A 298 25.49 4.93 3.71
CA ASN A 298 26.94 4.82 3.95
C ASN A 298 27.77 5.65 2.95
N ALA A 299 27.23 5.85 1.74
CA ALA A 299 27.83 6.67 0.70
C ALA A 299 27.58 8.18 0.84
N GLY A 300 26.78 8.64 1.80
CA GLY A 300 26.47 10.06 2.08
C GLY A 300 25.31 10.65 1.28
N LEU A 301 24.53 9.85 0.53
CA LEU A 301 23.39 10.37 -0.25
C LEU A 301 22.28 10.89 0.68
N THR A 302 22.05 10.20 1.80
CA THR A 302 21.03 10.57 2.78
C THR A 302 21.30 11.93 3.41
N ASP A 303 22.56 12.35 3.52
CA ASP A 303 22.96 13.64 4.11
C ASP A 303 22.60 14.80 3.18
N HIS A 304 22.73 14.60 1.86
CA HIS A 304 22.33 15.59 0.87
C HIS A 304 20.81 15.78 0.87
N LEU A 305 20.07 14.67 1.00
CA LEU A 305 18.62 14.72 1.12
C LEU A 305 18.20 15.31 2.48
N ALA A 306 18.90 15.01 3.57
CA ALA A 306 18.68 15.61 4.88
C ALA A 306 18.85 17.13 4.84
N ALA A 307 19.90 17.65 4.17
CA ALA A 307 20.09 19.08 3.98
C ALA A 307 18.95 19.74 3.17
N LEU A 308 18.38 19.04 2.20
CA LEU A 308 17.19 19.51 1.48
C LEU A 308 15.97 19.53 2.40
N LEU A 309 15.78 18.48 3.19
CA LEU A 309 14.70 18.35 4.15
C LEU A 309 14.79 19.41 5.27
N ASP A 310 15.98 19.75 5.76
CA ASP A 310 16.21 20.85 6.70
C ASP A 310 15.72 22.19 6.13
N ARG A 311 15.86 22.43 4.81
CA ARG A 311 15.29 23.64 4.18
C ARG A 311 13.77 23.62 4.18
N THR A 312 13.15 22.45 4.02
CA THR A 312 11.69 22.34 4.12
C THR A 312 11.22 22.59 5.55
N ALA A 313 11.99 22.12 6.54
CA ALA A 313 11.72 22.30 7.97
C ALA A 313 11.75 23.78 8.42
N GLN A 314 12.51 24.64 7.73
CA GLN A 314 12.52 26.09 7.98
C GLN A 314 11.14 26.75 7.76
N GLY A 315 10.27 26.15 6.95
CA GLY A 315 8.88 26.58 6.77
C GLY A 315 7.93 26.11 7.88
N GLY A 316 8.46 25.61 9.01
CA GLY A 316 7.68 25.04 10.11
C GLY A 316 6.92 23.77 9.68
N VAL A 317 5.82 23.47 10.38
CA VAL A 317 4.98 22.27 10.13
C VAL A 317 4.48 22.22 8.68
N TRP A 318 4.08 23.36 8.10
CA TRP A 318 3.62 23.43 6.71
C TRP A 318 4.72 23.16 5.70
N GLY A 319 5.90 23.76 5.90
CA GLY A 319 7.07 23.51 5.05
C GLY A 319 7.53 22.06 5.13
N ALA A 320 7.61 21.52 6.35
CA ALA A 320 7.94 20.12 6.60
C ALA A 320 6.96 19.16 5.92
N ALA A 321 5.64 19.36 6.10
CA ALA A 321 4.63 18.49 5.52
C ALA A 321 4.60 18.55 3.99
N LEU A 322 4.45 19.74 3.41
CA LEU A 322 4.36 19.90 1.95
C LEU A 322 5.68 19.57 1.26
N GLY A 323 6.79 20.08 1.78
CA GLY A 323 8.11 19.88 1.19
C GLY A 323 8.54 18.42 1.23
N THR A 324 8.54 17.80 2.41
CA THR A 324 8.92 16.39 2.57
C THR A 324 7.98 15.47 1.79
N GLY A 325 6.67 15.70 1.86
CA GLY A 325 5.69 14.86 1.18
C GLY A 325 5.78 14.93 -0.34
N VAL A 326 6.00 16.11 -0.93
CA VAL A 326 6.21 16.24 -2.38
C VAL A 326 7.53 15.60 -2.81
N ILE A 327 8.60 15.78 -2.04
CA ILE A 327 9.90 15.14 -2.33
C ILE A 327 9.74 13.61 -2.30
N ALA A 328 9.13 13.06 -1.25
CA ALA A 328 8.86 11.63 -1.13
C ALA A 328 7.98 11.13 -2.28
N ALA A 329 6.93 11.87 -2.67
CA ALA A 329 6.07 11.49 -3.78
C ALA A 329 6.82 11.42 -5.12
N VAL A 330 7.67 12.42 -5.41
CA VAL A 330 8.48 12.44 -6.62
C VAL A 330 9.47 11.27 -6.63
N LEU A 331 10.20 11.06 -5.53
CA LEU A 331 11.14 9.94 -5.40
C LEU A 331 10.42 8.61 -5.61
N SER A 332 9.30 8.41 -4.90
CA SER A 332 8.50 7.19 -4.96
C SER A 332 7.96 6.91 -6.36
N SER A 333 7.57 7.95 -7.10
CA SER A 333 7.10 7.82 -8.49
C SER A 333 8.20 7.37 -9.46
N VAL A 334 9.48 7.51 -9.11
CA VAL A 334 10.61 7.16 -9.98
C VAL A 334 11.24 5.83 -9.57
N MET A 335 11.38 5.58 -8.26
CA MET A 335 12.17 4.46 -7.75
C MET A 335 11.38 3.34 -7.10
N ASN A 336 10.07 3.51 -6.86
CA ASN A 336 9.18 2.67 -6.04
C ASN A 336 9.04 3.13 -4.58
N ASN A 337 7.86 2.92 -3.99
CA ASN A 337 7.53 3.31 -2.62
C ASN A 337 8.39 2.65 -1.53
N MET A 338 8.67 1.36 -1.68
CA MET A 338 9.43 0.58 -0.71
C MET A 338 10.85 1.11 -0.44
N PRO A 339 11.70 1.38 -1.44
CA PRO A 339 12.99 2.00 -1.21
C PRO A 339 12.90 3.48 -0.85
N THR A 340 11.90 4.21 -1.37
CA THR A 340 11.74 5.64 -1.04
C THR A 340 11.45 5.85 0.44
N VAL A 341 10.57 5.04 1.05
CA VAL A 341 10.20 5.26 2.46
C VAL A 341 11.42 5.11 3.38
N LEU A 342 12.31 4.14 3.10
CA LEU A 342 13.54 3.97 3.88
C LEU A 342 14.55 5.08 3.61
N VAL A 343 14.77 5.48 2.36
CA VAL A 343 15.63 6.63 2.03
C VAL A 343 15.13 7.88 2.76
N GLY A 344 13.82 8.13 2.73
CA GLY A 344 13.18 9.23 3.43
C GLY A 344 13.35 9.13 4.95
N ALA A 345 13.10 7.96 5.54
CA ALA A 345 13.26 7.75 6.98
C ALA A 345 14.70 8.00 7.46
N LEU A 346 15.69 7.45 6.75
CA LEU A 346 17.11 7.66 7.06
C LEU A 346 17.51 9.13 6.91
N SER A 347 17.00 9.83 5.90
CA SER A 347 17.26 11.25 5.72
C SER A 347 16.56 12.14 6.73
N ILE A 348 15.33 11.81 7.13
CA ILE A 348 14.61 12.53 8.19
C ILE A 348 15.33 12.34 9.52
N ASP A 349 15.84 11.14 9.81
CA ASP A 349 16.62 10.90 11.02
C ASP A 349 17.90 11.73 11.08
N ALA A 350 18.55 11.92 9.93
CA ALA A 350 19.75 12.75 9.77
C ALA A 350 19.50 14.27 9.77
N THR A 351 18.23 14.72 9.82
CA THR A 351 17.90 16.16 9.88
C THR A 351 18.06 16.74 11.29
N HIS A 352 18.11 18.07 11.39
CA HIS A 352 18.11 18.80 12.65
C HIS A 352 16.70 19.14 13.15
N ALA A 353 15.66 18.72 12.42
CA ALA A 353 14.27 18.96 12.78
C ALA A 353 13.92 18.26 14.11
N THR A 354 13.09 18.90 14.92
CA THR A 354 12.62 18.36 16.21
C THR A 354 11.14 18.67 16.44
N GLY A 355 10.53 17.99 17.40
CA GLY A 355 9.12 18.16 17.77
C GLY A 355 8.16 17.97 16.60
N ALA A 356 7.10 18.79 16.57
CA ALA A 356 6.03 18.75 15.56
C ALA A 356 6.55 18.88 14.11
N VAL A 357 7.69 19.53 13.89
CA VAL A 357 8.29 19.66 12.55
C VAL A 357 8.83 18.30 12.09
N LYS A 358 9.59 17.58 12.93
CA LYS A 358 10.09 16.24 12.58
C LYS A 358 8.93 15.26 12.42
N GLU A 359 7.93 15.34 13.29
CA GLU A 359 6.71 14.53 13.22
C GLU A 359 5.96 14.74 11.89
N ALA A 360 5.77 16.00 11.46
CA ALA A 360 5.19 16.31 10.16
C ALA A 360 5.99 15.72 8.99
N MET A 361 7.32 15.69 9.08
CA MET A 361 8.17 15.07 8.05
C MET A 361 7.98 13.55 7.98
N ILE A 362 7.90 12.88 9.14
CA ILE A 362 7.71 11.43 9.22
C ILE A 362 6.40 11.03 8.54
N TYR A 363 5.29 11.66 8.93
CA TYR A 363 3.99 11.37 8.35
C TYR A 363 3.88 11.81 6.88
N ALA A 364 4.49 12.94 6.50
CA ALA A 364 4.51 13.38 5.11
C ALA A 364 5.31 12.44 4.20
N ASN A 365 6.40 11.84 4.70
CA ASN A 365 7.14 10.82 3.96
C ASN A 365 6.27 9.61 3.64
N VAL A 366 5.46 9.16 4.61
CA VAL A 366 4.48 8.08 4.40
C VAL A 366 3.45 8.48 3.33
N ILE A 367 2.80 9.63 3.47
CA ILE A 367 1.79 10.12 2.50
C ILE A 367 2.39 10.23 1.09
N GLY A 368 3.60 10.77 0.98
CA GLY A 368 4.30 10.86 -0.30
C GLY A 368 4.61 9.49 -0.90
N CYS A 369 5.06 8.54 -0.08
CA CYS A 369 5.34 7.17 -0.52
C CYS A 369 4.09 6.36 -0.86
N ASP A 370 2.91 6.71 -0.36
CA ASP A 370 1.66 6.04 -0.72
C ASP A 370 0.97 6.67 -1.93
N LEU A 371 0.86 7.99 -1.98
CA LEU A 371 0.15 8.66 -3.07
C LEU A 371 1.06 8.84 -4.31
N GLY A 372 2.32 9.22 -4.12
CA GLY A 372 3.30 9.45 -5.19
C GLY A 372 3.43 8.31 -6.21
N PRO A 373 3.42 7.02 -5.81
CA PRO A 373 3.38 5.88 -6.72
C PRO A 373 2.34 5.94 -7.81
N LYS A 374 1.21 6.62 -7.62
CA LYS A 374 0.15 6.67 -8.62
C LYS A 374 0.44 7.57 -9.81
N ILE A 375 1.50 8.37 -9.74
CA ILE A 375 1.95 9.20 -10.88
C ILE A 375 2.48 8.33 -12.02
N THR A 376 3.21 7.24 -11.72
CA THR A 376 3.81 6.38 -12.76
C THR A 376 3.50 4.89 -12.53
N PRO A 377 3.50 4.04 -13.57
CA PRO A 377 3.27 2.61 -13.40
C PRO A 377 4.31 1.90 -12.51
N ILE A 378 5.54 2.41 -12.45
CA ILE A 378 6.67 1.79 -11.72
C ILE A 378 6.72 2.18 -10.24
N GLY A 379 5.95 3.19 -9.84
CA GLY A 379 6.03 3.78 -8.51
C GLY A 379 5.61 2.85 -7.38
N SER A 380 4.91 1.74 -7.65
CA SER A 380 4.62 0.69 -6.67
C SER A 380 4.59 -0.67 -7.33
N LEU A 381 5.06 -1.70 -6.62
CA LEU A 381 4.97 -3.09 -7.08
C LEU A 381 3.51 -3.55 -7.20
N ALA A 382 2.66 -3.09 -6.28
CA ALA A 382 1.22 -3.34 -6.32
C ALA A 382 0.60 -2.86 -7.64
N THR A 383 1.00 -1.67 -8.12
CA THR A 383 0.55 -1.15 -9.42
C THR A 383 1.00 -2.01 -10.59
N LEU A 384 2.24 -2.50 -10.60
CA LEU A 384 2.74 -3.38 -11.67
C LEU A 384 1.99 -4.72 -11.70
N LEU A 385 1.78 -5.34 -10.53
CA LEU A 385 1.01 -6.57 -10.40
C LEU A 385 -0.45 -6.35 -10.78
N TRP A 386 -1.04 -5.23 -10.38
CA TRP A 386 -2.39 -4.84 -10.73
C TRP A 386 -2.55 -4.67 -12.25
N LEU A 387 -1.64 -3.96 -12.92
CA LEU A 387 -1.63 -3.83 -14.38
C LEU A 387 -1.48 -5.19 -15.07
N HIS A 388 -0.71 -6.12 -14.50
CA HIS A 388 -0.61 -7.48 -15.01
C HIS A 388 -1.94 -8.24 -14.90
N VAL A 389 -2.62 -8.18 -13.74
CA VAL A 389 -3.95 -8.77 -13.51
C VAL A 389 -4.97 -8.21 -14.50
N LEU A 390 -4.91 -6.90 -14.78
CA LEU A 390 -5.77 -6.28 -15.79
C LEU A 390 -5.51 -6.80 -17.20
N GLY A 391 -4.24 -6.98 -17.56
CA GLY A 391 -3.84 -7.60 -18.82
C GLY A 391 -4.43 -9.00 -19.00
N GLN A 392 -4.42 -9.82 -17.95
CA GLN A 392 -5.05 -11.16 -17.96
C GLN A 392 -6.58 -11.11 -18.14
N LYS A 393 -7.21 -9.99 -17.79
CA LYS A 393 -8.64 -9.74 -18.03
C LYS A 393 -8.91 -9.00 -19.34
N ASN A 394 -7.95 -8.91 -20.26
CA ASN A 394 -8.05 -8.17 -21.53
C ASN A 394 -8.28 -6.65 -21.36
N ILE A 395 -7.93 -6.08 -20.21
CA ILE A 395 -7.93 -4.62 -19.98
C ILE A 395 -6.49 -4.15 -20.06
N LYS A 396 -6.15 -3.45 -21.15
CA LYS A 396 -4.78 -2.91 -21.35
C LYS A 396 -4.77 -1.42 -21.08
N ILE A 397 -3.93 -1.01 -20.13
CA ILE A 397 -3.71 0.39 -19.80
C ILE A 397 -2.33 0.79 -20.34
N GLY A 398 -2.31 1.73 -21.29
CA GLY A 398 -1.06 2.25 -21.83
C GLY A 398 -0.35 3.16 -20.82
N TRP A 399 0.98 3.15 -20.84
CA TRP A 399 1.82 3.96 -19.93
C TRP A 399 1.50 5.45 -19.99
N GLY A 400 1.35 6.01 -21.19
CA GLY A 400 1.01 7.43 -21.36
C GLY A 400 -0.38 7.79 -20.84
N TYR A 401 -1.35 6.89 -20.98
CA TYR A 401 -2.68 7.08 -20.39
C TYR A 401 -2.59 7.05 -18.86
N TYR A 402 -1.93 6.03 -18.30
CA TYR A 402 -1.76 5.91 -16.85
C TYR A 402 -1.05 7.13 -16.28
N PHE A 403 0.08 7.55 -16.86
CA PHE A 403 0.83 8.72 -16.39
C PHE A 403 -0.01 9.99 -16.41
N ARG A 404 -0.75 10.24 -17.49
CA ARG A 404 -1.62 11.42 -17.60
C ARG A 404 -2.71 11.41 -16.52
N VAL A 405 -3.42 10.29 -16.35
CA VAL A 405 -4.47 10.16 -15.32
C VAL A 405 -3.87 10.24 -13.91
N GLY A 406 -2.76 9.53 -13.70
CA GLY A 406 -1.91 9.51 -12.51
C GLY A 406 -1.54 10.89 -12.06
N ALA A 407 -0.81 11.64 -12.87
CA ALA A 407 -0.41 13.00 -12.55
C ALA A 407 -1.61 13.94 -12.33
N THR A 408 -2.66 13.84 -13.17
CA THR A 408 -3.83 14.72 -13.06
C THR A 408 -4.59 14.53 -11.75
N LEU A 409 -4.75 13.28 -11.29
CA LEU A 409 -5.49 12.97 -10.07
C LEU A 409 -4.61 13.08 -8.82
N THR A 410 -3.41 12.52 -8.86
CA THR A 410 -2.55 12.36 -7.67
C THR A 410 -2.06 13.70 -7.13
N VAL A 411 -1.68 14.65 -7.99
CA VAL A 411 -1.13 15.94 -7.54
C VAL A 411 -2.10 16.72 -6.65
N PRO A 412 -3.36 17.00 -7.05
CA PRO A 412 -4.27 17.72 -6.17
C PRO A 412 -4.63 16.92 -4.91
N ILE A 413 -4.80 15.59 -5.02
CA ILE A 413 -5.10 14.72 -3.87
C ILE A 413 -3.94 14.79 -2.86
N LEU A 414 -2.70 14.62 -3.32
CA LEU A 414 -1.49 14.69 -2.49
C LEU A 414 -1.40 16.02 -1.75
N LEU A 415 -1.59 17.15 -2.44
CA LEU A 415 -1.50 18.46 -1.81
C LEU A 415 -2.59 18.68 -0.77
N ILE A 416 -3.82 18.20 -1.03
CA ILE A 416 -4.92 18.26 -0.05
C ILE A 416 -4.59 17.40 1.18
N THR A 417 -4.09 16.17 0.98
CA THR A 417 -3.72 15.26 2.06
C THR A 417 -2.57 15.82 2.91
N LEU A 418 -1.53 16.39 2.28
CA LEU A 418 -0.41 17.01 3.00
C LEU A 418 -0.84 18.30 3.74
N ALA A 419 -1.76 19.07 3.17
CA ALA A 419 -2.35 20.22 3.87
C ALA A 419 -3.19 19.77 5.07
N ALA A 420 -3.96 18.68 4.94
CA ALA A 420 -4.70 18.08 6.05
C ALA A 420 -3.76 17.60 7.17
N LEU A 421 -2.62 17.00 6.82
CA LEU A 421 -1.58 16.65 7.78
C LEU A 421 -1.02 17.89 8.48
N ALA A 422 -0.64 18.92 7.74
CA ALA A 422 -0.08 20.14 8.30
C ALA A 422 -1.06 20.82 9.29
N LEU A 423 -2.35 20.82 8.96
CA LEU A 423 -3.40 21.28 9.86
C LEU A 423 -3.54 20.38 11.09
N ARG A 424 -3.53 19.06 10.92
CA ARG A 424 -3.69 18.10 12.03
C ARG A 424 -2.57 18.24 13.06
N ILE A 425 -1.32 18.32 12.59
CA ILE A 425 -0.13 18.49 13.45
C ILE A 425 -0.05 19.91 14.01
N GLY A 426 -0.45 20.93 13.25
CA GLY A 426 -0.41 22.32 13.72
C GLY A 426 -1.47 22.67 14.77
N ILE A 427 -2.49 21.82 14.96
CA ILE A 427 -3.56 22.00 15.96
C ILE A 427 -3.34 21.09 17.19
N ALA A 428 -2.55 20.02 17.05
CA ALA A 428 -2.14 19.13 18.15
C ALA A 428 -1.09 19.82 19.03
#